data_AF-A0A3N2DN30-F1
#
_entry.id   AF-A0A3N2DN30-F1
#
_cell.length_a   1.000
_cell.length_b   1.000
_cell.length_c   1.000
_cell.angle_alpha   90.00
_cell.angle_beta   90.00
_cell.angle_gamma   90.00
#
_symmetry.space_group_name_H-M   'P 1'
#
loop_
_entity.id
_entity.type
_entity.pdbx_description
1 polymer ?
#
loop_
_entity_poly.entity_id
_entity_poly.type
_entity_poly.pdbx_seq_one_letter_code
_entity_poly.pdbx_strand_id
1 'polypeptide(L)'
;MRIYTAFLYFFKILLMGDKALAKDEPEVATVEQAPVESKPVFHVSTAPAIQVLALLQSEGRLIDFLQEDIAAYGDDDIGAAVRDIHAGCRGVLDKHFALERIMSEEEGCMVSVAADFDPSRIELQGEIKSGASLSGALLHGGWLASKVELPTVAEGADEKVVAPAQVEVGA
;
A
#
# COMPACT_ATOMS: atom_id res chain seq x y z
N MET A 1 -39.28 24.68 -38.81
CA MET A 1 -38.84 24.14 -40.12
C MET A 1 -38.14 22.78 -40.04
N ARG A 2 -38.38 21.95 -38.99
CA ARG A 2 -37.79 20.59 -38.84
C ARG A 2 -38.84 19.46 -38.90
N ILE A 3 -40.09 19.77 -38.57
CA ILE A 3 -41.22 18.82 -38.62
C ILE A 3 -41.61 18.48 -40.06
N TYR A 4 -41.57 19.47 -40.97
CA TYR A 4 -41.84 19.26 -42.41
C TYR A 4 -40.85 18.28 -43.04
N THR A 5 -39.58 18.37 -42.66
CA THR A 5 -38.51 17.50 -43.17
C THR A 5 -38.69 16.07 -42.69
N ALA A 6 -39.01 15.86 -41.41
CA ALA A 6 -39.28 14.53 -40.86
C ALA A 6 -40.49 13.86 -41.51
N PHE A 7 -41.55 14.62 -41.79
CA PHE A 7 -42.76 14.10 -42.46
C PHE A 7 -42.50 13.70 -43.92
N LEU A 8 -41.66 14.47 -44.64
CA LEU A 8 -41.22 14.13 -46.00
C LEU A 8 -40.36 12.86 -46.04
N TYR A 9 -39.46 12.67 -45.08
CA TYR A 9 -38.64 11.45 -45.00
C TYR A 9 -39.47 10.21 -44.66
N PHE A 10 -40.46 10.34 -43.76
CA PHE A 10 -41.36 9.25 -43.43
C PHE A 10 -42.12 8.74 -44.66
N PHE A 11 -42.70 9.63 -45.47
CA PHE A 11 -43.39 9.22 -46.70
C PHE A 11 -42.43 8.71 -47.79
N LYS A 12 -41.20 9.24 -47.86
CA LYS A 12 -40.18 8.76 -48.81
C LYS A 12 -39.74 7.33 -48.48
N ILE A 13 -39.60 6.99 -47.20
CA ILE A 13 -39.32 5.63 -46.72
C ILE A 13 -40.50 4.71 -47.00
N LEU A 14 -41.73 5.18 -46.73
CA LEU A 14 -42.96 4.40 -46.93
C LEU A 14 -43.23 4.05 -48.41
N LEU A 15 -42.85 4.92 -49.37
CA LEU A 15 -43.13 4.75 -50.79
C LEU A 15 -41.98 4.17 -51.62
N MET A 16 -40.71 4.35 -51.22
CA MET A 16 -39.55 3.95 -52.04
C MET A 16 -38.68 2.84 -51.43
N GLY A 17 -38.97 2.39 -50.20
CA GLY A 17 -38.22 1.35 -49.51
C GLY A 17 -36.74 1.69 -49.28
N ASP A 18 -36.02 0.79 -48.60
CA ASP A 18 -34.68 1.02 -48.02
C ASP A 18 -33.56 1.44 -49.00
N LYS A 19 -33.82 1.53 -50.30
CA LYS A 19 -32.83 1.98 -51.30
C LYS A 19 -32.62 3.49 -51.33
N ALA A 20 -33.38 4.28 -50.56
CA ALA A 20 -33.31 5.75 -50.59
C ALA A 20 -32.23 6.36 -49.66
N LEU A 21 -31.56 5.58 -48.80
CA LEU A 21 -30.58 6.07 -47.83
C LEU A 21 -29.11 5.84 -48.22
N ALA A 22 -28.84 5.19 -49.37
CA ALA A 22 -27.49 4.75 -49.75
C ALA A 22 -26.61 5.83 -50.43
N LYS A 23 -26.83 7.13 -50.22
CA LYS A 23 -26.07 8.16 -50.96
C LYS A 23 -25.62 9.40 -50.18
N ASP A 24 -25.44 9.31 -48.87
CA ASP A 24 -24.71 10.35 -48.11
C ASP A 24 -24.20 9.78 -46.78
N GLU A 25 -23.20 8.88 -46.82
CA GLU A 25 -22.34 8.62 -45.67
C GLU A 25 -21.11 9.53 -45.77
N PRO A 26 -20.85 10.43 -44.79
CA PRO A 26 -19.61 11.18 -44.76
C PRO A 26 -18.44 10.25 -44.45
N GLU A 27 -17.40 10.33 -45.28
CA GLU A 27 -16.11 9.66 -45.13
C GLU A 27 -15.54 9.92 -43.73
N VAL A 28 -15.53 8.87 -42.89
CA VAL A 28 -14.92 8.92 -41.56
C VAL A 28 -13.42 8.97 -41.77
N ALA A 29 -12.86 10.18 -41.69
CA ALA A 29 -11.42 10.40 -41.64
C ALA A 29 -10.84 9.55 -40.49
N THR A 30 -9.97 8.62 -40.84
CA THR A 30 -9.15 7.87 -39.89
C THR A 30 -8.31 8.87 -39.10
N VAL A 31 -8.73 9.18 -37.87
CA VAL A 31 -7.90 9.95 -36.94
C VAL A 31 -6.75 9.04 -36.56
N GLU A 32 -5.57 9.33 -37.11
CA GLU A 32 -4.29 8.79 -36.67
C GLU A 32 -4.15 9.08 -35.17
N GLN A 33 -4.33 8.03 -34.37
CA GLN A 33 -4.20 8.13 -32.91
C GLN A 33 -2.74 8.44 -32.60
N ALA A 34 -2.50 9.68 -32.15
CA ALA A 34 -1.24 10.07 -31.54
C ALA A 34 -0.87 9.06 -30.44
N PRO A 35 0.43 8.73 -30.24
CA PRO A 35 0.85 7.77 -29.22
C PRO A 35 0.29 8.19 -27.86
N VAL A 36 -0.62 7.39 -27.32
CA VAL A 36 -1.04 7.53 -25.93
C VAL A 36 0.20 7.24 -25.11
N GLU A 37 0.78 8.27 -24.47
CA GLU A 37 1.84 8.09 -23.48
C GLU A 37 1.35 7.03 -22.49
N SER A 38 1.96 5.85 -22.55
CA SER A 38 1.62 4.76 -21.65
C SER A 38 1.95 5.23 -20.24
N LYS A 39 0.93 5.36 -19.39
CA LYS A 39 1.14 5.60 -17.95
C LYS A 39 2.22 4.62 -17.46
N PRO A 40 3.21 5.07 -16.67
CA PRO A 40 4.27 4.19 -16.20
C PRO A 40 3.65 2.97 -15.52
N VAL A 41 4.07 1.78 -15.95
CA VAL A 41 3.67 0.53 -15.30
C VAL A 41 4.51 0.43 -14.03
N PHE A 42 3.87 0.62 -12.89
CA PHE A 42 4.51 0.44 -11.59
C PHE A 42 4.65 -1.06 -11.32
N HIS A 43 5.88 -1.53 -11.19
CA HIS A 43 6.16 -2.88 -10.69
C HIS A 43 6.37 -2.81 -9.17
N VAL A 44 5.67 -3.66 -8.42
CA VAL A 44 5.92 -3.82 -6.99
C VAL A 44 7.25 -4.53 -6.82
N SER A 45 8.22 -3.88 -6.19
CA SER A 45 9.49 -4.51 -5.80
C SER A 45 9.39 -5.03 -4.37
N THR A 46 9.73 -6.31 -4.17
CA THR A 46 9.82 -6.92 -2.84
C THR A 46 11.16 -6.66 -2.16
N ALA A 47 12.16 -6.13 -2.88
CA ALA A 47 13.53 -6.02 -2.39
C ALA A 47 13.65 -5.19 -1.09
N PRO A 48 12.99 -4.02 -0.95
CA PRO A 48 13.07 -3.26 0.30
C PRO A 48 12.45 -4.01 1.50
N ALA A 49 11.39 -4.79 1.27
CA ALA A 49 10.77 -5.58 2.33
C ALA A 49 11.70 -6.72 2.79
N ILE A 50 12.31 -7.43 1.84
CA ILE A 50 13.30 -8.48 2.15
C ILE A 50 14.53 -7.88 2.85
N GLN A 51 14.96 -6.69 2.44
CA GLN A 51 16.07 -5.99 3.07
C GLN A 51 15.81 -5.65 4.54
N VAL A 52 14.61 -5.13 4.86
CA VAL A 52 14.24 -4.84 6.25
C VAL A 52 14.17 -6.12 7.08
N LEU A 53 13.59 -7.20 6.53
CA LEU A 53 13.60 -8.51 7.19
C LEU A 53 15.01 -9.04 7.42
N ALA A 54 15.92 -8.86 6.46
CA ALA A 54 17.31 -9.29 6.57
C ALA A 54 18.03 -8.56 7.71
N LEU A 55 17.84 -7.24 7.85
CA LEU A 55 18.41 -6.46 8.95
C LEU A 55 17.90 -6.91 10.31
N LEU A 56 16.58 -7.09 10.44
CA LEU A 56 15.95 -7.55 11.68
C LEU A 56 16.39 -8.98 12.05
N GLN A 57 16.62 -9.84 11.05
CA GLN A 57 17.13 -11.18 11.29
C GLN A 57 18.61 -11.17 11.67
N SER A 58 19.46 -10.38 10.99
CA SER A 58 20.90 -10.37 11.24
C SER A 58 21.28 -9.83 12.60
N GLU A 59 20.61 -8.79 13.08
CA GLU A 59 20.92 -8.12 14.34
C GLU A 59 20.04 -8.60 15.50
N GLY A 60 18.79 -9.00 15.21
CA GLY A 60 17.78 -9.31 16.23
C GLY A 60 17.29 -10.75 16.27
N ARG A 61 17.66 -11.61 15.31
CA ARG A 61 17.12 -12.98 15.18
C ARG A 61 15.58 -13.05 15.16
N LEU A 62 14.93 -12.01 14.64
CA LEU A 62 13.48 -11.85 14.72
C LEU A 62 12.72 -13.04 14.11
N ILE A 63 13.16 -13.53 12.95
CA ILE A 63 12.47 -14.61 12.24
C ILE A 63 12.62 -15.91 13.01
N ASP A 64 13.82 -16.23 13.49
CA ASP A 64 14.05 -17.42 14.30
C ASP A 64 13.17 -17.40 15.56
N PHE A 65 13.09 -16.25 16.23
CA PHE A 65 12.27 -16.10 17.42
C PHE A 65 10.78 -16.31 17.14
N LEU A 66 10.25 -15.75 16.05
CA LEU A 66 8.83 -15.89 15.70
C LEU A 66 8.46 -17.27 15.16
N GLN A 67 9.44 -18.04 14.67
CA GLN A 67 9.25 -19.41 14.19
C GLN A 67 9.41 -20.46 15.31
N GLU A 68 10.00 -20.09 16.45
CA GLU A 68 10.14 -20.96 17.62
C GLU A 68 8.79 -21.14 18.33
N ASP A 69 8.43 -22.39 18.66
CA ASP A 69 7.28 -22.67 19.52
C ASP A 69 7.67 -22.44 20.99
N ILE A 70 7.25 -21.28 21.51
CA ILE A 70 7.59 -20.91 22.88
C ILE A 70 6.61 -21.42 23.94
N ALA A 71 5.56 -22.17 23.57
CA ALA A 71 4.47 -22.53 24.48
C ALA A 71 4.90 -23.40 25.68
N ALA A 72 6.02 -24.11 25.55
CA ALA A 72 6.53 -25.01 26.58
C ALA A 72 7.54 -24.36 27.54
N TYR A 73 8.03 -23.14 27.26
CA TYR A 73 9.02 -22.48 28.11
C TYR A 73 8.36 -21.70 29.25
N GLY A 74 9.06 -21.60 30.38
CA GLY A 74 8.66 -20.73 31.48
C GLY A 74 9.04 -19.27 31.25
N ASP A 75 8.35 -18.36 31.94
CA ASP A 75 8.57 -16.92 31.82
C ASP A 75 10.02 -16.49 32.05
N ASP A 76 10.73 -17.16 32.97
CA ASP A 76 12.15 -16.86 33.29
C ASP A 76 13.08 -17.17 32.11
N ASP A 77 12.87 -18.30 31.43
CA ASP A 77 13.68 -18.72 30.27
C ASP A 77 13.39 -17.81 29.06
N ILE A 78 12.11 -17.48 28.83
CA ILE A 78 11.70 -16.53 27.78
C ILE A 78 12.31 -15.15 28.05
N GLY A 79 12.21 -14.66 29.29
CA GLY A 79 12.67 -13.33 29.67
C GLY A 79 14.18 -13.14 29.49
N ALA A 80 14.98 -14.19 29.66
CA ALA A 80 16.41 -14.16 29.39
C ALA A 80 16.71 -14.03 27.89
N ALA A 81 16.07 -14.85 27.06
CA ALA A 81 16.33 -14.88 25.61
C ALA A 81 15.78 -13.65 24.87
N VAL A 82 14.58 -13.17 25.23
CA VAL A 82 13.88 -12.10 24.50
C VAL A 82 14.56 -10.74 24.62
N ARG A 83 15.30 -10.48 25.70
CA ARG A 83 15.95 -9.16 25.91
C ARG A 83 16.96 -8.85 24.82
N ASP A 84 17.77 -9.82 24.42
CA ASP A 84 18.79 -9.65 23.39
C ASP A 84 18.15 -9.51 22.01
N ILE A 85 17.14 -10.33 21.70
CA ILE A 85 16.33 -10.24 20.47
C ILE A 85 15.68 -8.85 20.35
N HIS A 86 15.03 -8.39 21.41
CA HIS A 86 14.39 -7.08 21.47
C HIS A 86 15.42 -5.96 21.30
N ALA A 87 16.55 -6.02 21.99
CA ALA A 87 17.62 -5.02 21.88
C ALA A 87 18.18 -4.94 20.45
N GLY A 88 18.41 -6.09 19.80
CA GLY A 88 18.86 -6.15 18.41
C GLY A 88 17.84 -5.57 17.42
N CYS A 89 16.57 -5.98 17.53
CA CYS A 89 15.49 -5.44 16.69
C CYS A 89 15.34 -3.92 16.88
N ARG A 90 15.38 -3.45 18.13
CA ARG A 90 15.32 -2.01 18.43
C ARG A 90 16.51 -1.26 17.83
N GLY A 91 17.72 -1.81 17.91
CA GLY A 91 18.91 -1.21 17.31
C GLY A 91 18.80 -1.04 15.79
N VAL A 92 18.18 -2.00 15.10
CA VAL A 92 17.86 -1.87 13.66
C VAL A 92 16.91 -0.71 13.40
N LEU A 93 15.82 -0.61 14.17
CA LEU A 93 14.86 0.48 14.03
C LEU A 93 15.53 1.84 14.27
N ASP A 94 16.25 1.99 15.39
CA ASP A 94 16.91 3.23 15.78
C ASP A 94 17.98 3.68 14.76
N LYS A 95 18.65 2.72 14.12
CA LYS A 95 19.72 2.98 13.12
C LYS A 95 19.19 3.35 11.74
N HIS A 96 18.09 2.74 11.32
CA HIS A 96 17.62 2.80 9.93
C HIS A 96 16.34 3.61 9.74
N PHE A 97 15.62 3.93 10.82
CA PHE A 97 14.34 4.63 10.77
C PHE A 97 14.29 5.77 11.78
N ALA A 98 13.84 6.95 11.33
CA ALA A 98 13.37 7.98 12.25
C ALA A 98 11.87 7.78 12.46
N LEU A 99 11.50 7.14 13.57
CA LEU A 99 10.10 6.84 13.91
C LEU A 99 9.52 7.91 14.83
N GLU A 100 8.40 8.49 14.42
CA GLU A 100 7.67 9.52 15.15
C GLU A 100 6.23 9.07 15.39
N ARG A 101 5.61 9.57 16.47
CA ARG A 101 4.18 9.33 16.72
C ARG A 101 3.33 10.21 15.81
N ILE A 102 2.27 9.65 15.23
CA ILE A 102 1.30 10.44 14.45
C ILE A 102 0.46 11.29 15.40
N MET A 103 0.03 10.71 16.52
CA MET A 103 -0.62 11.40 17.64
C MET A 103 0.23 11.21 18.90
N SER A 104 0.63 12.32 19.52
CA SER A 104 1.57 12.35 20.64
C SER A 104 0.90 12.22 22.01
N GLU A 105 -0.42 12.26 22.04
CA GLU A 105 -1.22 12.03 23.23
C GLU A 105 -1.06 10.58 23.74
N GLU A 106 -1.29 10.40 25.04
CA GLU A 106 -1.25 9.07 25.66
C GLU A 106 -2.43 8.21 25.19
N GLU A 107 -2.20 6.91 25.07
CA GLU A 107 -3.26 5.95 24.78
C GLU A 107 -4.29 5.96 25.92
N GLY A 108 -5.58 6.04 25.56
CA GLY A 108 -6.71 6.22 26.46
C GLY A 108 -7.17 7.68 26.62
N CYS A 109 -6.38 8.67 26.21
CA CYS A 109 -6.79 10.07 26.28
C CYS A 109 -7.88 10.42 25.24
N MET A 110 -8.77 11.34 25.60
CA MET A 110 -9.73 11.90 24.65
C MET A 110 -9.04 12.83 23.66
N VAL A 111 -9.16 12.51 22.37
CA VAL A 111 -8.62 13.29 21.26
C VAL A 111 -9.74 13.74 20.33
N SER A 112 -9.54 14.88 19.67
CA SER A 112 -10.43 15.37 18.61
C SER A 112 -9.74 15.18 17.26
N VAL A 113 -10.47 14.65 16.29
CA VAL A 113 -10.03 14.46 14.91
C VAL A 113 -10.70 15.52 14.04
N ALA A 114 -9.92 16.16 13.18
CA ALA A 114 -10.44 17.16 12.25
C ALA A 114 -11.36 16.51 11.20
N ALA A 115 -12.33 17.25 10.65
CA ALA A 115 -13.25 16.70 9.66
C ALA A 115 -12.57 16.36 8.31
N ASP A 116 -11.43 16.98 8.03
CA ASP A 116 -10.60 16.84 6.83
C ASP A 116 -9.34 15.98 7.08
N PHE A 117 -9.39 15.07 8.05
CA PHE A 117 -8.26 14.21 8.40
C PHE A 117 -7.80 13.32 7.24
N ASP A 118 -6.51 12.94 7.27
CA ASP A 118 -5.91 12.02 6.32
C ASP A 118 -6.19 10.54 6.72
N PRO A 119 -6.97 9.78 5.93
CA PRO A 119 -7.32 8.40 6.25
C PRO A 119 -6.13 7.43 6.13
N SER A 120 -5.01 7.85 5.54
CA SER A 120 -3.77 7.07 5.55
C SER A 120 -2.99 7.18 6.87
N ARG A 121 -3.36 8.15 7.73
CA ARG A 121 -2.69 8.44 9.01
C ARG A 121 -3.56 8.16 10.22
N ILE A 122 -4.88 8.34 10.09
CA ILE A 122 -5.83 8.16 11.18
C ILE A 122 -6.89 7.17 10.72
N GLU A 123 -7.01 6.07 11.45
CA GLU A 123 -8.09 5.11 11.29
C GLU A 123 -9.14 5.34 12.39
N LEU A 124 -10.38 5.60 11.98
CA LEU A 124 -11.50 5.75 12.90
C LEU A 124 -12.10 4.37 13.22
N GLN A 125 -12.19 4.04 14.50
CA GLN A 125 -12.86 2.81 14.97
C GLN A 125 -14.16 3.14 15.69
N GLY A 126 -15.22 2.38 15.40
CA GLY A 126 -16.55 2.50 16.04
C GLY A 126 -17.63 3.15 15.17
N GLU A 127 -18.76 3.49 15.79
CA GLU A 127 -19.90 4.09 15.10
C GLU A 127 -19.72 5.60 14.92
N ILE A 128 -19.70 6.05 13.66
CA ILE A 128 -19.63 7.47 13.30
C ILE A 128 -21.04 8.00 13.11
N LYS A 129 -21.51 8.88 14.01
CA LYS A 129 -22.80 9.56 13.87
C LYS A 129 -22.65 10.78 12.98
N SER A 130 -23.50 10.88 11.95
CA SER A 130 -23.49 12.02 11.02
C SER A 130 -23.70 13.35 11.77
N GLY A 131 -22.84 14.33 11.52
CA GLY A 131 -22.94 15.68 12.08
C GLY A 131 -22.36 15.87 13.49
N ALA A 132 -21.79 14.82 14.12
CA ALA A 132 -21.08 14.95 15.39
C ALA A 132 -19.59 15.31 15.16
N SER A 133 -19.00 16.06 16.09
CA SER A 133 -17.54 16.24 16.13
C SER A 133 -16.86 14.88 16.26
N LEU A 134 -15.85 14.62 15.43
CA LEU A 134 -15.09 13.38 15.50
C LEU A 134 -14.17 13.45 16.72
N SER A 135 -14.52 12.73 17.77
CA SER A 135 -13.73 12.66 19.00
C SER A 135 -13.86 11.28 19.61
N GLY A 136 -12.79 10.81 20.26
CA GLY A 136 -12.75 9.48 20.85
C GLY A 136 -11.51 9.29 21.72
N ALA A 137 -11.42 8.14 22.40
CA ALA A 137 -10.22 7.76 23.13
C ALA A 137 -9.16 7.28 22.12
N LEU A 138 -7.93 7.79 22.23
CA LEU A 138 -6.82 7.36 21.40
C LEU A 138 -6.44 5.92 21.75
N LEU A 139 -6.66 4.96 20.85
CA LEU A 139 -6.32 3.56 21.09
C LEU A 139 -4.85 3.27 20.81
N HIS A 140 -4.33 3.86 19.74
CA HIS A 140 -2.93 3.79 19.36
C HIS A 140 -2.55 5.05 18.59
N GLY A 141 -1.51 5.75 19.02
CA GLY A 141 -1.03 6.99 18.38
C GLY A 141 -0.31 6.81 17.04
N GLY A 142 -0.24 5.57 16.54
CA GLY A 142 0.39 5.24 15.27
C GLY A 142 1.90 5.49 15.23
N TRP A 143 2.50 5.18 14.08
CA TRP A 143 3.92 5.43 13.82
C TRP A 143 4.10 5.98 12.41
N LEU A 144 4.93 7.01 12.31
CA LEU A 144 5.36 7.62 11.06
C LEU A 144 6.88 7.41 10.93
N ALA A 145 7.32 6.77 9.86
CA ALA A 145 8.73 6.82 9.48
C ALA A 145 9.01 8.14 8.76
N SER A 146 9.46 9.17 9.49
CA SER A 146 9.80 10.47 8.92
C SER A 146 11.07 10.41 8.07
N LYS A 147 11.90 9.39 8.30
CA LYS A 147 13.11 9.08 7.51
C LYS A 147 13.36 7.57 7.47
N VAL A 148 13.86 7.09 6.32
CA VAL A 148 14.28 5.70 6.11
C VAL A 148 15.67 5.69 5.44
N GLU A 149 16.63 5.03 6.07
CA GLU A 149 18.02 4.93 5.60
C GLU A 149 18.48 3.47 5.62
N LEU A 150 18.18 2.75 4.53
CA LEU A 150 18.62 1.35 4.35
C LEU A 150 20.01 1.29 3.71
N PRO A 151 20.83 0.28 4.04
CA PRO A 151 22.12 0.08 3.37
C PRO A 151 21.94 -0.23 1.88
N THR A 152 23.00 -0.15 1.09
CA THR A 152 22.95 -0.60 -0.31
C THR A 152 23.01 -2.13 -0.36
N VAL A 153 22.15 -2.76 -1.17
CA VAL A 153 22.22 -4.21 -1.43
C VAL A 153 23.39 -4.49 -2.39
N ALA A 154 24.17 -5.53 -2.11
CA ALA A 154 25.29 -5.92 -2.97
C ALA A 154 24.80 -6.35 -4.37
N GLU A 155 25.54 -5.96 -5.40
CA GLU A 155 25.23 -6.32 -6.78
C GLU A 155 25.27 -7.85 -6.96
N GLY A 156 24.21 -8.43 -7.54
CA GLY A 156 24.09 -9.87 -7.75
C GLY A 156 23.58 -10.68 -6.56
N ALA A 157 23.20 -10.03 -5.44
CA ALA A 157 22.50 -10.71 -4.35
C ALA A 157 21.11 -11.18 -4.80
N ASP A 158 20.70 -12.37 -4.38
CA ASP A 158 19.32 -12.84 -4.58
C ASP A 158 18.38 -12.06 -3.65
N GLU A 159 17.56 -11.19 -4.24
CA GLU A 159 16.60 -10.33 -3.54
C GLU A 159 15.49 -11.11 -2.80
N LYS A 160 15.47 -12.45 -2.87
CA LYS A 160 14.56 -13.31 -2.11
C LYS A 160 15.19 -13.92 -0.86
N VAL A 161 16.52 -13.84 -0.72
CA VAL A 161 17.24 -14.44 0.41
C VAL A 161 17.27 -13.45 1.56
N VAL A 162 16.58 -13.78 2.66
CA VAL A 162 16.57 -12.97 3.88
C VAL A 162 17.85 -13.18 4.70
N ALA A 163 18.27 -14.44 4.87
CA ALA A 163 19.50 -14.81 5.53
C ALA A 163 20.11 -16.04 4.84
N PRO A 164 21.42 -16.05 4.55
CA PRO A 164 22.08 -17.22 3.95
C PRO A 164 22.19 -18.35 4.98
N ALA A 165 22.11 -19.59 4.51
CA ALA A 165 22.44 -20.75 5.34
C ALA A 165 23.93 -20.72 5.72
N GLN A 166 24.23 -20.97 6.99
CA GLN A 166 25.60 -21.06 7.50
C GLN A 166 25.96 -22.52 7.70
N VAL A 167 27.10 -22.95 7.13
CA VAL A 167 27.58 -24.33 7.20
C VAL A 167 29.02 -24.29 7.72
N GLU A 168 29.25 -24.94 8.86
CA GLU A 168 30.60 -25.18 9.36
C GLU A 168 31.26 -26.29 8.53
N VAL A 169 32.51 -26.08 8.12
CA VAL A 169 33.30 -27.06 7.36
C VAL A 169 34.49 -27.53 8.19
N GLY A 170 34.74 -28.84 8.20
CA GLY A 170 35.89 -29.44 8.88
C GLY A 170 35.72 -29.69 10.38
N ALA A 171 34.47 -29.80 10.87
CA ALA A 171 34.14 -30.29 12.20
C ALA A 171 34.42 -31.80 12.36
#